data_AF-A0A661BPF0-F1
#
_entry.id   AF-A0A661BPF0-F1
#
_cell.length_a   1.000
_cell.length_b   1.000
_cell.length_c   1.000
_cell.angle_alpha   90.00
_cell.angle_beta   90.00
_cell.angle_gamma   90.00
#
_symmetry.space_group_name_H-M   'P 1'
#
loop_
_entity.id
_entity.type
_entity.pdbx_description
1 polymer ?
#
loop_
_entity_poly.entity_id
_entity_poly.type
_entity_poly.pdbx_seq_one_letter_code
_entity_poly.pdbx_strand_id
1 'polypeptide(L)'
;TNTVYKVGSSVAQVMSTLIVIISGVVIDTMMFKGAKTLPVKWGQISNRGVYALFALPIAFTWLMALMGYVRSSVRTHWHVYTVMKDNSVDNFIPNIGHAGNMMTVATISFLAIVLFIFWVASLGDTKQPKPEKIANPAQ
;
A
#
# COMPACT_ATOMS: atom_id res chain seq x y z
N THR A 1 29.16 -2.18 22.42
CA THR A 1 28.04 -3.13 22.57
C THR A 1 26.89 -2.83 21.61
N ASN A 2 27.05 -2.95 20.28
CA ASN A 2 25.96 -2.57 19.35
C ASN A 2 25.93 -3.37 18.04
N THR A 3 27.00 -4.08 17.68
CA THR A 3 27.08 -4.86 16.44
C THR A 3 26.24 -6.14 16.50
N VAL A 4 26.26 -6.85 17.64
CA VAL A 4 25.52 -8.11 17.82
C VAL A 4 24.01 -7.89 17.74
N TYR A 5 23.50 -6.81 18.33
CA TYR A 5 22.07 -6.46 18.27
C TYR A 5 21.62 -6.02 16.88
N LYS A 6 22.46 -5.29 16.13
CA LYS A 6 22.18 -4.97 14.73
C LYS A 6 22.12 -6.23 13.85
N VAL A 7 23.10 -7.12 13.98
CA VAL A 7 23.13 -8.39 13.24
C VAL A 7 21.95 -9.30 13.66
N GLY A 8 21.62 -9.34 14.95
CA GLY A 8 20.45 -10.08 15.45
C GLY A 8 19.12 -9.53 14.92
N SER A 9 18.98 -8.21 14.77
CA SER A 9 17.78 -7.60 14.19
C SER A 9 17.58 -7.92 12.71
N SER A 10 18.67 -8.09 11.94
CA SER A 10 18.62 -8.54 10.55
C SER A 10 18.04 -9.95 10.42
N VAL A 11 18.32 -10.84 11.38
CA VAL A 11 17.74 -12.20 11.41
C VAL A 11 16.22 -12.12 11.58
N ALA A 12 15.74 -11.34 12.54
CA ALA A 12 14.29 -11.18 12.74
C ALA A 12 13.60 -10.56 11.51
N GLN A 13 14.24 -9.58 10.86
CA GLN A 13 13.74 -8.97 9.63
C GLN A 13 13.64 -9.99 8.49
N VAL A 14 14.69 -10.76 8.22
CA VAL A 14 14.70 -11.78 7.15
C VAL A 14 13.71 -12.90 7.45
N MET A 15 13.59 -13.33 8.70
CA MET A 15 12.61 -14.35 9.07
C MET A 15 11.17 -13.86 8.88
N SER A 16 10.89 -12.59 9.22
CA SER A 16 9.55 -12.01 8.99
C SER A 16 9.17 -11.95 7.51
N THR A 17 10.10 -11.59 6.61
CA THR A 17 9.82 -11.53 5.18
C THR A 17 9.62 -12.93 4.60
N LEU A 18 10.41 -13.90 5.04
CA LEU A 18 10.27 -15.29 4.62
C LEU A 18 8.90 -15.87 5.02
N ILE A 19 8.44 -15.61 6.24
CA ILE A 19 7.12 -16.04 6.72
C ILE A 19 6.00 -15.41 5.87
N VAL A 20 6.11 -14.12 5.53
CA VAL A 20 5.11 -13.44 4.68
C VAL A 20 5.09 -14.05 3.28
N ILE A 21 6.25 -14.36 2.69
CA ILE A 21 6.32 -14.97 1.35
C ILE A 21 5.71 -16.38 1.38
N ILE A 22 6.08 -17.20 2.35
CA ILE A 22 5.56 -18.58 2.47
C ILE A 22 4.05 -18.56 2.70
N SER A 23 3.55 -17.72 3.61
CA SER A 23 2.11 -17.62 3.85
C SER A 23 1.35 -17.11 2.62
N GLY A 24 1.87 -16.14 1.89
CA GLY A 24 1.29 -15.66 0.63
C GLY A 24 1.20 -16.78 -0.40
N VAL A 25 2.27 -17.55 -0.61
CA VAL A 25 2.28 -18.69 -1.55
C VAL A 25 1.28 -19.77 -1.13
N VAL A 26 1.15 -20.07 0.17
CA VAL A 26 0.16 -21.03 0.66
C VAL A 26 -1.26 -20.56 0.39
N ILE A 27 -1.56 -19.28 0.65
CA ILE A 27 -2.89 -18.71 0.38
C ILE A 27 -3.19 -18.73 -1.11
N ASP A 28 -2.24 -18.31 -1.95
CA ASP A 28 -2.41 -18.27 -3.40
C ASP A 28 -2.63 -19.67 -3.96
N THR A 29 -1.82 -20.65 -3.55
CA THR A 29 -1.97 -22.04 -4.00
C THR A 29 -3.31 -22.64 -3.56
N MET A 30 -3.80 -22.32 -2.36
CA MET A 30 -5.15 -22.71 -1.93
C MET A 30 -6.26 -22.02 -2.74
N MET A 31 -6.08 -20.75 -3.10
CA MET A 31 -7.04 -19.99 -3.89
C MET A 31 -7.12 -20.47 -5.35
N PHE A 32 -6.00 -20.88 -5.93
CA PHE A 32 -5.95 -21.44 -7.29
C PHE A 32 -6.38 -22.92 -7.36
N LYS A 33 -6.45 -23.62 -6.23
CA LYS A 33 -6.88 -25.02 -6.15
C LYS A 33 -8.37 -25.15 -6.51
N GLY A 34 -8.64 -25.45 -7.78
CA GLY A 34 -10.00 -25.64 -8.32
C GLY A 34 -10.50 -24.51 -9.22
N ALA A 35 -9.64 -23.54 -9.57
CA ALA A 35 -10.01 -22.47 -10.49
C ALA A 35 -10.23 -23.01 -11.93
N LYS A 36 -11.38 -22.71 -12.53
CA LYS A 36 -11.64 -23.02 -13.95
C LYS A 36 -10.75 -22.15 -14.84
N THR A 37 -9.94 -22.80 -15.68
CA THR A 37 -9.16 -22.13 -16.72
C THR A 37 -10.08 -21.70 -17.86
N LEU A 38 -10.58 -20.47 -17.78
CA LEU A 38 -11.32 -19.84 -18.86
C LEU A 38 -10.32 -19.19 -19.84
N PRO A 39 -10.59 -19.20 -21.17
CA PRO A 39 -9.76 -18.48 -22.12
C PRO A 39 -9.73 -16.99 -21.73
N VAL A 40 -8.53 -16.42 -21.65
CA VAL A 40 -8.31 -15.02 -21.26
C VAL A 40 -8.96 -14.11 -22.31
N LYS A 41 -10.10 -13.52 -21.96
CA LYS A 41 -10.81 -12.55 -22.81
C LYS A 41 -10.32 -11.14 -22.45
N TRP A 42 -9.53 -10.55 -23.35
CA TRP A 42 -9.12 -9.15 -23.23
C TRP A 42 -10.35 -8.23 -23.10
N GLY A 43 -10.34 -7.38 -22.08
CA GLY A 43 -11.45 -6.46 -21.76
C GLY A 43 -12.56 -7.01 -20.86
N GLN A 44 -12.54 -8.29 -20.48
CA GLN A 44 -13.48 -8.86 -19.52
C GLN A 44 -12.82 -9.08 -18.16
N ILE A 45 -12.79 -8.05 -17.31
CA ILE A 45 -12.41 -8.20 -15.90
C ILE A 45 -13.65 -8.55 -15.07
N SER A 46 -13.53 -9.56 -14.21
CA SER A 46 -14.58 -9.89 -13.23
C SER A 46 -14.82 -8.71 -12.30
N ASN A 47 -16.08 -8.40 -11.96
CA ASN A 47 -16.42 -7.30 -11.06
C ASN A 47 -15.65 -7.38 -9.72
N ARG A 48 -15.40 -8.61 -9.24
CA ARG A 48 -14.59 -8.88 -8.03
C ARG A 48 -13.12 -8.47 -8.19
N GLY A 49 -12.54 -8.65 -9.37
CA GLY A 49 -11.17 -8.28 -9.69
C GLY A 49 -10.96 -6.77 -9.75
N VAL A 50 -11.96 -6.03 -10.25
CA VAL A 50 -11.93 -4.55 -10.23
C VAL A 50 -11.88 -4.03 -8.78
N TYR A 51 -12.71 -4.56 -7.88
CA TYR A 51 -12.67 -4.15 -6.46
C TYR A 51 -11.32 -4.46 -5.80
N ALA A 52 -10.72 -5.62 -6.09
CA ALA A 52 -9.40 -5.95 -5.57
C ALA A 52 -8.31 -4.98 -6.06
N LEU A 53 -8.35 -4.60 -7.35
CA LEU A 53 -7.42 -3.63 -7.93
C LEU A 53 -7.54 -2.22 -7.32
N PHE A 54 -8.73 -1.83 -6.85
CA PHE A 54 -8.90 -0.58 -6.11
C PHE A 54 -8.52 -0.72 -4.62
N ALA A 55 -8.84 -1.84 -3.98
CA ALA A 55 -8.56 -2.06 -2.57
C ALA A 55 -7.06 -2.23 -2.27
N LEU A 56 -6.29 -2.80 -3.21
CA LEU A 56 -4.85 -3.02 -3.07
C LEU A 56 -4.07 -1.71 -2.85
N PRO A 57 -4.13 -0.69 -3.74
CA PRO A 57 -3.45 0.60 -3.54
C PRO A 57 -3.83 1.28 -2.24
N ILE A 58 -5.10 1.20 -1.85
CA ILE A 58 -5.62 1.76 -0.60
C ILE A 58 -4.88 1.10 0.57
N ALA A 59 -4.88 -0.22 0.67
CA ALA A 59 -4.18 -0.95 1.73
C ALA A 59 -2.66 -0.67 1.74
N PHE A 60 -2.02 -0.63 0.57
CA PHE A 60 -0.60 -0.29 0.45
C PHE A 60 -0.28 1.12 0.94
N THR A 61 -1.16 2.09 0.73
CA THR A 61 -0.96 3.47 1.20
C THR A 61 -0.90 3.52 2.73
N TRP A 62 -1.79 2.80 3.43
CA TRP A 62 -1.74 2.69 4.90
C TRP A 62 -0.44 2.04 5.40
N LEU A 63 0.01 0.97 4.73
CA LEU A 63 1.26 0.30 5.08
C LEU A 63 2.47 1.24 4.93
N MET A 64 2.52 2.01 3.85
CA MET A 64 3.59 2.99 3.61
C MET A 64 3.56 4.13 4.64
N ALA A 65 2.38 4.65 4.98
CA ALA A 65 2.23 5.67 6.01
C ALA A 65 2.74 5.20 7.38
N LEU A 66 2.36 3.97 7.77
CA LEU A 66 2.76 3.40 9.06
C LEU A 66 4.28 3.16 9.13
N MET A 67 4.88 2.57 8.10
CA MET A 67 6.34 2.37 8.08
C MET A 67 7.11 3.69 8.05
N GLY A 68 6.58 4.71 7.36
CA GLY A 68 7.13 6.06 7.35
C GLY A 68 7.17 6.68 8.76
N TYR A 69 6.08 6.54 9.52
CA TYR A 69 6.02 7.00 10.90
C TYR A 69 6.95 6.22 11.84
N VAL A 70 6.98 4.90 11.77
CA VAL A 70 7.88 4.09 12.62
C VAL A 70 9.35 4.47 12.37
N ARG A 71 9.73 4.79 11.12
CA ARG A 71 11.08 5.27 10.81
C ARG A 71 11.35 6.68 11.33
N SER A 72 10.39 7.60 11.27
CA SER A 72 10.59 8.96 11.76
C SER A 72 10.56 9.03 13.29
N SER A 73 9.70 8.25 13.94
CA SER A 73 9.51 8.24 15.40
C SER A 73 10.73 7.76 16.18
N VAL A 74 11.60 6.94 15.58
CA VAL A 74 12.86 6.49 16.22
C VAL A 74 13.90 7.62 16.28
N ARG A 75 13.74 8.69 15.50
CA ARG A 75 14.70 9.80 15.38
C ARG A 75 14.30 11.07 16.14
N THR A 76 13.13 11.13 16.77
CA THR A 76 12.58 12.36 17.37
C THR A 76 13.09 12.69 18.76
N HIS A 77 13.86 11.81 19.41
CA HIS A 77 14.31 12.03 20.80
C HIS A 77 15.51 12.99 20.95
N TRP A 78 16.08 13.48 19.86
CA TRP A 78 17.37 14.19 19.84
C TRP A 78 17.25 15.52 19.12
N HIS A 79 17.60 16.62 19.79
CA HIS A 79 17.65 17.95 19.19
C HIS A 79 18.87 18.09 18.27
N VAL A 80 20.01 17.53 18.73
CA VAL A 80 21.23 17.29 17.94
C VAL A 80 21.60 15.83 18.09
N TYR A 81 21.79 15.13 16.97
CA TYR A 81 21.98 13.68 16.90
C TYR A 81 23.03 13.22 17.94
N THR A 82 22.60 12.44 18.94
CA THR A 82 23.43 11.86 20.01
C THR A 82 24.13 12.81 21.00
N VAL A 83 23.95 14.14 20.88
CA VAL A 83 24.64 15.13 21.75
C VAL A 83 23.72 15.74 22.80
N MET A 84 22.49 16.12 22.43
CA MET A 84 21.51 16.72 23.35
C MET A 84 20.15 16.06 23.17
N LYS A 85 19.69 15.39 24.24
CA LYS A 85 18.33 14.84 24.32
C LYS A 85 17.37 16.02 24.51
N ASP A 86 16.40 16.16 23.62
CA ASP A 86 15.44 17.26 23.67
C ASP A 86 14.50 17.02 24.87
N ASN A 87 14.65 17.82 25.93
CA ASN A 87 13.82 17.80 27.14
C ASN A 87 12.92 19.06 27.21
N SER A 88 12.77 19.80 26.11
CA SER A 88 11.84 20.93 26.08
C SER A 88 10.40 20.45 26.32
N VAL A 89 9.59 21.31 26.96
CA VAL A 89 8.20 21.00 27.34
C VAL A 89 7.33 20.72 26.10
N ASP A 90 7.76 21.19 24.92
CA ASP A 90 7.11 20.99 23.63
C ASP A 90 7.57 19.72 22.88
N ASN A 91 8.42 18.86 23.47
CA ASN A 91 8.81 17.58 22.88
C ASN A 91 7.69 16.54 23.04
N PHE A 92 6.59 16.76 22.34
CA PHE A 92 5.45 15.85 22.32
C PHE A 92 5.73 14.69 21.37
N ILE A 93 6.09 13.54 21.93
CA ILE A 93 6.10 12.27 21.19
C ILE A 93 4.68 11.70 21.30
N PRO A 94 3.83 11.83 20.27
CA PRO A 94 2.50 11.25 20.33
C PRO A 94 2.60 9.74 20.55
N ASN A 95 1.78 9.22 21.46
CA ASN A 95 1.61 7.78 21.62
C ASN A 95 1.24 7.16 20.25
N ILE A 96 1.64 5.90 19.99
CA ILE A 96 1.41 5.20 18.72
C ILE A 96 -0.08 5.26 18.32
N GLY A 97 -1.00 5.23 19.30
CA GLY A 97 -2.43 5.41 19.07
C GLY A 97 -2.80 6.80 18.52
N HIS A 98 -2.25 7.88 19.11
CA HIS A 98 -2.50 9.25 18.64
C HIS A 98 -1.86 9.51 17.26
N ALA A 99 -0.64 9.03 17.05
CA ALA A 99 0.01 9.12 15.75
C ALA A 99 -0.71 8.29 14.68
N GLY A 100 -1.22 7.11 15.05
CA GLY A 100 -2.06 6.27 14.19
C GLY A 100 -3.31 6.99 13.70
N ASN A 101 -3.97 7.74 14.58
CA ASN A 101 -5.14 8.53 14.20
C ASN A 101 -4.75 9.66 13.22
N MET A 102 -3.67 10.39 13.50
CA MET A 102 -3.16 11.45 12.62
C MET A 102 -2.75 10.92 11.24
N MET A 103 -2.08 9.76 11.18
CA MET A 103 -1.73 9.09 9.93
C MET A 103 -2.96 8.65 9.14
N THR A 104 -3.99 8.16 9.82
CA THR A 104 -5.24 7.75 9.19
C THR A 104 -5.95 8.96 8.59
N VAL A 105 -6.01 10.08 9.31
CA VAL A 105 -6.58 11.34 8.80
C VAL A 105 -5.80 11.83 7.57
N ALA A 106 -4.47 11.81 7.60
CA ALA A 106 -3.64 12.20 6.45
C ALA A 106 -3.85 11.28 5.24
N THR A 107 -3.94 9.97 5.47
CA THR A 107 -4.14 8.96 4.41
C THR A 107 -5.52 9.10 3.76
N ILE A 108 -6.58 9.28 4.57
CA ILE A 108 -7.93 9.52 4.07
C ILE A 108 -7.99 10.82 3.26
N SER A 109 -7.33 11.88 3.74
CA SER A 109 -7.29 13.17 3.03
C SER A 109 -6.62 13.04 1.66
N PHE A 110 -5.50 12.31 1.58
CA PHE A 110 -4.82 12.01 0.32
C PHE A 110 -5.72 11.21 -0.63
N LEU A 111 -6.37 10.15 -0.14
CA LEU A 111 -7.27 9.33 -0.94
C LEU A 111 -8.49 10.13 -1.44
N ALA A 112 -9.03 11.03 -0.62
CA ALA A 112 -10.11 11.92 -1.02
C ALA A 112 -9.69 12.83 -2.19
N ILE A 113 -8.47 13.38 -2.17
CA ILE A 113 -7.93 14.18 -3.28
C ILE A 113 -7.75 13.33 -4.54
N VAL A 114 -7.23 12.11 -4.42
CA VAL A 114 -7.06 11.20 -5.56
C VAL A 114 -8.41 10.85 -6.19
N LEU A 115 -9.40 10.51 -5.36
CA LEU A 115 -10.78 10.27 -5.83
C LEU A 115 -11.39 11.51 -6.46
N PHE A 116 -11.13 12.69 -5.90
CA PHE A 116 -11.58 13.95 -6.47
C PHE A 116 -10.96 14.23 -7.84
N ILE A 117 -9.66 13.97 -8.03
CA ILE A 117 -8.99 14.10 -9.34
C ILE A 117 -9.59 13.13 -10.36
N PHE A 118 -9.78 11.86 -9.99
CA PHE A 118 -10.41 10.88 -10.87
C PHE A 118 -11.86 11.24 -11.21
N TRP A 119 -12.59 11.80 -10.24
CA TRP A 119 -13.93 12.30 -10.47
C TRP A 119 -13.91 13.45 -11.50
N VAL A 120 -13.06 14.46 -11.31
CA VAL A 120 -12.89 15.56 -12.28
C VAL A 120 -12.48 15.04 -13.66
N ALA A 121 -11.56 14.07 -13.73
CA ALA A 121 -11.17 13.45 -15.01
C ALA A 121 -12.34 12.71 -15.68
N SER A 122 -13.20 12.04 -14.91
CA SER A 122 -14.41 11.38 -15.42
C SER A 122 -15.46 12.35 -15.93
N LEU A 123 -15.49 13.60 -15.46
CA LEU A 123 -16.35 14.63 -16.03
C LEU A 123 -15.85 15.10 -17.41
N GLY A 124 -14.56 14.93 -17.70
CA GLY A 124 -13.93 15.28 -18.98
C GLY A 124 -14.02 14.20 -20.06
N ASP A 125 -14.69 13.07 -19.80
CA ASP A 125 -14.78 11.93 -20.73
C ASP A 125 -15.56 12.30 -22.01
N THR A 126 -14.83 12.81 -23.00
CA THR A 126 -15.31 12.90 -24.38
C THR A 126 -15.34 11.48 -24.91
N LYS A 127 -16.56 10.96 -25.09
CA LYS A 127 -16.88 9.61 -25.61
C LYS A 127 -15.84 9.14 -26.63
N GLN A 128 -14.98 8.19 -26.25
CA GLN A 128 -14.09 7.56 -27.22
C GLN A 128 -14.93 6.86 -28.29
N PRO A 129 -14.70 7.13 -29.60
CA PRO A 129 -15.42 6.45 -30.66
C PRO A 129 -15.11 4.94 -30.57
N LYS A 130 -16.19 4.16 -30.46
CA LYS A 130 -16.18 2.70 -30.41
C LYS A 130 -15.36 2.18 -31.61
N PRO A 131 -14.37 1.28 -31.41
CA PRO A 131 -13.60 0.76 -32.52
C PRO A 131 -14.54 0.08 -33.51
N GLU A 132 -14.57 0.64 -34.72
CA GLU A 132 -15.36 0.14 -35.83
C GLU A 132 -14.93 -1.30 -36.11
N LYS A 133 -15.89 -2.21 -36.08
CA LYS A 133 -15.66 -3.61 -36.43
C LYS A 133 -15.21 -3.62 -37.88
N ILE A 134 -13.91 -3.82 -38.10
CA ILE A 134 -13.38 -4.10 -39.43
C ILE A 134 -14.08 -5.38 -39.89
N ALA A 135 -15.03 -5.22 -40.82
CA ALA A 135 -15.66 -6.33 -41.50
C ALA A 135 -14.56 -7.11 -42.22
N ASN A 136 -14.38 -8.38 -41.85
CA ASN A 136 -13.47 -9.27 -42.52
C ASN A 136 -13.97 -9.50 -43.96
N PRO A 137 -13.20 -9.16 -45.02
CA PRO A 137 -13.61 -9.36 -46.41
C PRO A 137 -13.44 -10.83 -46.88
N ALA A 138 -13.83 -11.80 -46.06
CA ALA A 138 -13.77 -13.22 -46.39
C ALA A 138 -15.08 -13.94 -46.03
N GLN A 139 -16.19 -13.41 -46.55
CA GLN A 139 -17.35 -14.19 -46.96
C GLN A 139 -17.35 -14.26 -48.48
#